data_AF-A0A0M3I5R0-F1
#
_entry.id   AF-A0A0M3I5R0-F1
#
_cell.length_a   1.000
_cell.length_b   1.000
_cell.length_c   1.000
_cell.angle_alpha   90.00
_cell.angle_beta   90.00
_cell.angle_gamma   90.00
#
_symmetry.space_group_name_H-M   'P 1'
#
loop_
_entity.id
_entity.type
_entity.pdbx_description
1 polymer ?
#
loop_
_entity_poly.entity_id
_entity_poly.type
_entity_poly.pdbx_seq_one_letter_code
_entity_poly.pdbx_strand_id
1 'polypeptide(L)'
;MSKKIFAYGNGTIKYANYDIFSFNANQSCEKCTLQHKVWIPNIVFQKFVEAASNPSMKAAQAALSSQTPFLEVSIGDMFFRGYKDPFLDKVCSIPFMNFICEAVLDLPEKIAFLAELNNTWNDIFQVSTGEMDGGVTLGQIESWNGEKYVPDSWWADEFSTSIYFVFDKEVEYRGVNAYRFIVSPDLFDWNQPENGAFCFNSGKEFFKKDEQCLPRGLIDISRCRRGEPPVVLSLPNFLYADDIVKDSIIGLNESSPEHDGIAITLEPSNRVMNFFEMRQRRTIRSTIAPSQIEKPYSMNNLNHTMD
;
A
#
# COMPACT_ATOMS: atom_id res chain seq x y z
N MET A 1 10.31 0.59 -18.78
CA MET A 1 8.84 0.45 -18.81
C MET A 1 8.42 0.29 -20.26
N SER A 2 7.79 -0.84 -20.60
CA SER A 2 7.28 -1.09 -21.96
C SER A 2 5.76 -0.88 -21.95
N LYS A 3 5.19 -0.34 -23.03
CA LYS A 3 3.75 -0.17 -23.18
C LYS A 3 3.28 -1.03 -24.36
N LYS A 4 2.23 -1.81 -24.14
CA LYS A 4 1.53 -2.51 -25.22
C LYS A 4 0.27 -1.74 -25.58
N ILE A 5 0.22 -1.22 -26.78
CA ILE A 5 -0.93 -0.48 -27.31
C ILE A 5 -1.94 -1.49 -27.86
N PHE A 6 -3.20 -1.36 -27.46
CA PHE A 6 -4.31 -2.20 -27.92
C PHE A 6 -5.20 -1.47 -28.92
N ALA A 7 -5.41 -0.17 -28.72
CA ALA A 7 -6.20 0.67 -29.62
C ALA A 7 -5.72 2.12 -29.58
N TYR A 8 -5.90 2.82 -30.69
CA TYR A 8 -5.64 4.23 -30.84
C TYR A 8 -6.66 4.82 -31.83
N GLY A 9 -7.26 5.96 -31.48
CA GLY A 9 -8.23 6.65 -32.32
C GLY A 9 -9.28 7.40 -31.50
N ASN A 10 -10.04 8.27 -32.17
CA ASN A 10 -11.09 9.10 -31.56
C ASN A 10 -10.61 9.90 -30.34
N GLY A 11 -9.38 10.43 -30.36
CA GLY A 11 -8.82 11.20 -29.25
C GLY A 11 -8.38 10.38 -28.04
N THR A 12 -8.28 9.04 -28.15
CA THR A 12 -7.90 8.16 -27.03
C THR A 12 -6.84 7.15 -27.41
N ILE A 13 -6.07 6.69 -26.42
CA ILE A 13 -5.14 5.57 -26.53
C ILE A 13 -5.43 4.54 -25.42
N LYS A 14 -5.54 3.26 -25.82
CA LYS A 14 -5.74 2.14 -24.91
C LYS A 14 -4.47 1.31 -24.85
N TYR A 15 -3.87 1.17 -23.67
CA TYR A 15 -2.61 0.46 -23.48
C TYR A 15 -2.52 -0.26 -22.13
N ALA A 16 -1.60 -1.21 -22.01
CA ALA A 16 -1.16 -1.77 -20.72
C ALA A 16 0.32 -1.47 -20.49
N ASN A 17 0.68 -1.27 -19.22
CA ASN A 17 2.07 -1.15 -18.79
C ASN A 17 2.63 -2.55 -18.53
N TYR A 18 3.86 -2.78 -18.98
CA TYR A 18 4.68 -3.91 -18.62
C TYR A 18 5.80 -3.44 -17.71
N ASP A 19 5.72 -3.88 -16.46
CA ASP A 19 6.72 -3.59 -15.44
C ASP A 19 7.67 -4.77 -15.27
N ILE A 20 8.96 -4.46 -15.25
CA ILE A 20 10.03 -5.42 -15.04
C ILE A 20 10.90 -4.86 -13.94
N PHE A 21 11.04 -5.63 -12.86
CA PHE A 21 11.87 -5.28 -11.72
C PHE A 21 13.18 -6.06 -11.81
N SER A 22 14.31 -5.35 -11.79
CA SER A 22 15.64 -5.95 -11.76
C SER A 22 16.42 -5.39 -10.57
N PHE A 23 17.05 -6.28 -9.81
CA PHE A 23 17.89 -5.89 -8.68
C PHE A 23 19.25 -5.40 -9.19
N ASN A 24 19.67 -4.21 -8.74
CA ASN A 24 20.95 -3.61 -9.09
C ASN A 24 21.81 -3.45 -7.83
N ALA A 25 22.80 -4.34 -7.66
CA ALA A 25 23.70 -4.32 -6.51
C ALA A 25 24.53 -3.02 -6.44
N ASN A 26 24.94 -2.46 -7.58
CA ASN A 26 25.79 -1.27 -7.65
C ASN A 26 25.06 0.02 -7.24
N GLN A 27 23.73 0.02 -7.29
CA GLN A 27 22.88 1.14 -6.85
C GLN A 27 22.21 0.86 -5.50
N SER A 28 22.54 -0.28 -4.87
CA SER A 28 22.06 -0.66 -3.54
C SER A 28 23.14 -0.39 -2.48
N CYS A 29 22.77 -0.44 -1.20
CA CYS A 29 23.76 -0.34 -0.13
C CYS A 29 24.75 -1.53 -0.19
N GLU A 30 25.97 -1.34 0.31
CA GLU A 30 27.06 -2.35 0.22
C GLU A 30 26.66 -3.74 0.73
N LYS A 31 25.82 -3.79 1.78
CA LYS A 31 25.35 -5.05 2.41
C LYS A 31 23.96 -5.49 1.94
N CYS A 32 23.31 -4.73 1.07
CA CYS A 32 21.95 -4.98 0.62
C CYS A 32 21.96 -6.08 -0.45
N THR A 33 21.32 -7.20 -0.16
CA THR A 33 21.14 -8.30 -1.13
C THR A 33 19.72 -8.83 -1.02
N LEU A 34 19.22 -9.48 -2.08
CA LEU A 34 17.90 -10.12 -2.06
C LEU A 34 17.80 -11.27 -1.04
N GLN A 35 18.92 -11.81 -0.58
CA GLN A 35 18.96 -12.88 0.41
C GLN A 35 19.10 -12.37 1.84
N HIS A 36 19.37 -11.08 2.02
CA HIS A 36 19.38 -10.46 3.34
C HIS A 36 18.00 -10.65 3.98
N LYS A 37 18.01 -11.00 5.27
CA LYS A 37 16.80 -11.32 6.00
C LYS A 37 16.36 -10.15 6.88
N VAL A 38 15.05 -9.96 6.96
CA VAL A 38 14.43 -8.90 7.75
C VAL A 38 13.25 -9.47 8.52
N TRP A 39 12.98 -8.91 9.70
CA TRP A 39 11.77 -9.19 10.45
C TRP A 39 10.64 -8.30 9.93
N ILE A 40 9.50 -8.91 9.60
CA ILE A 40 8.29 -8.20 9.20
C ILE A 40 7.11 -8.61 10.08
N PRO A 41 6.10 -7.74 10.26
CA PRO A 41 4.88 -8.13 10.94
C PRO A 41 4.16 -9.22 10.13
N ASN A 42 3.70 -10.25 10.83
CA ASN A 42 3.05 -11.40 10.23
C ASN A 42 1.57 -11.08 9.90
N ILE A 43 1.28 -10.93 8.60
CA ILE A 43 -0.07 -10.67 8.08
C ILE A 43 -1.05 -11.80 8.46
N VAL A 44 -0.59 -13.06 8.44
CA VAL A 44 -1.41 -14.22 8.79
C VAL A 44 -1.75 -14.21 10.27
N PHE A 45 -0.77 -13.90 11.13
CA PHE A 45 -1.01 -13.75 12.57
C PHE A 45 -2.14 -12.76 12.85
N GLN A 46 -2.11 -11.58 12.23
CA GLN A 46 -3.16 -10.58 12.46
C GLN A 46 -4.54 -11.06 11.97
N LYS A 47 -4.63 -11.81 10.87
CA LYS A 47 -5.90 -12.43 10.44
C LYS A 47 -6.45 -13.41 11.46
N PHE A 48 -5.57 -14.19 12.10
CA PHE A 48 -5.98 -15.06 13.20
C PHE A 48 -6.37 -14.30 14.47
N VAL A 49 -5.72 -13.17 14.78
CA VAL A 49 -6.14 -12.27 15.85
C VAL A 49 -7.58 -11.77 15.60
N GLU A 50 -7.86 -11.31 14.38
CA GLU A 50 -9.20 -10.85 13.97
C GLU A 50 -10.23 -11.97 14.14
N ALA A 51 -9.95 -13.18 13.64
CA ALA A 51 -10.86 -14.31 13.79
C ALA A 51 -11.05 -14.74 15.25
N ALA A 52 -9.97 -14.76 16.04
CA ALA A 52 -9.96 -15.15 17.45
C ALA A 52 -10.72 -14.18 18.36
N SER A 53 -10.88 -12.92 17.92
CA SER A 53 -11.69 -11.92 18.61
C SER A 53 -13.18 -12.30 18.70
N ASN A 54 -13.65 -13.20 17.81
CA ASN A 54 -14.96 -13.81 17.89
C ASN A 54 -14.94 -15.05 18.83
N PRO A 55 -15.69 -15.06 19.96
CA PRO A 55 -15.67 -16.17 20.90
C PRO A 55 -16.11 -17.53 20.34
N SER A 56 -16.85 -17.56 19.22
CA SER A 56 -17.25 -18.81 18.58
C SER A 56 -16.10 -19.51 17.85
N MET A 57 -15.05 -18.76 17.49
CA MET A 57 -13.91 -19.23 16.71
C MET A 57 -12.80 -19.82 17.59
N LYS A 58 -13.14 -20.82 18.42
CA LYS A 58 -12.19 -21.47 19.35
C LYS A 58 -10.96 -22.05 18.65
N ALA A 59 -11.13 -22.53 17.42
CA ALA A 59 -10.02 -23.06 16.62
C ALA A 59 -9.00 -21.98 16.26
N ALA A 60 -9.44 -20.76 15.96
CA ALA A 60 -8.56 -19.62 15.69
C ALA A 60 -7.78 -19.20 16.94
N GLN A 61 -8.43 -19.18 18.11
CA GLN A 61 -7.78 -18.90 19.40
C GLN A 61 -6.68 -19.92 19.71
N ALA A 62 -6.97 -21.21 19.52
CA ALA A 62 -5.98 -22.28 19.70
C ALA A 62 -4.82 -22.14 18.72
N ALA A 63 -5.10 -21.88 17.44
CA ALA A 63 -4.10 -21.70 16.39
C ALA A 63 -3.15 -20.52 16.68
N LEU A 64 -3.67 -19.42 17.22
CA LEU A 64 -2.88 -18.22 17.51
C LEU A 64 -1.68 -18.53 18.41
N SER A 65 -1.85 -19.41 19.41
CA SER A 65 -0.78 -19.80 20.36
C SER A 65 0.46 -20.42 19.71
N SER A 66 0.32 -20.91 18.49
CA SER A 66 1.39 -21.55 17.72
C SER A 66 1.99 -20.64 16.63
N GLN A 67 1.55 -19.38 16.58
CA GLN A 67 2.01 -18.38 15.62
C GLN A 67 2.80 -17.27 16.31
N THR A 68 3.61 -16.56 15.52
CA THR A 68 4.37 -15.39 15.99
C THR A 68 3.89 -14.11 15.29
N PRO A 69 3.85 -12.97 16.00
CA PRO A 69 3.44 -11.68 15.44
C PRO A 69 4.42 -11.12 14.42
N PHE A 70 5.66 -11.59 14.43
CA PHE A 70 6.69 -11.26 13.45
C PHE A 70 7.29 -12.53 12.86
N LEU A 71 7.77 -12.43 11.62
CA LEU A 71 8.48 -13.51 10.95
C LEU A 71 9.68 -12.97 10.17
N GLU A 72 10.70 -13.80 10.04
CA GLU A 72 11.92 -13.47 9.32
C GLU A 72 11.82 -13.95 7.86
N VAL A 73 11.98 -13.03 6.90
CA VAL A 73 11.95 -13.33 5.45
C VAL A 73 13.11 -12.70 4.73
N SER A 74 13.50 -13.28 3.59
CA SER A 74 14.45 -12.62 2.69
C SER A 74 13.78 -11.45 1.97
N ILE A 75 14.55 -10.39 1.68
CA ILE A 75 14.08 -9.22 0.91
C ILE A 75 13.47 -9.65 -0.44
N GLY A 76 14.09 -10.64 -1.11
CA GLY A 76 13.61 -11.16 -2.38
C GLY A 76 12.26 -11.86 -2.29
N ASP A 77 11.99 -12.59 -1.20
CA ASP A 77 10.70 -13.24 -0.97
C ASP A 77 9.63 -12.23 -0.57
N MET A 78 9.99 -11.30 0.32
CA MET A 78 9.09 -10.24 0.80
C MET A 78 8.54 -9.38 -0.35
N PHE A 79 9.39 -9.00 -1.31
CA PHE A 79 8.94 -8.17 -2.43
C PHE A 79 8.44 -8.98 -3.63
N PHE A 80 9.17 -9.99 -4.08
CA PHE A 80 8.98 -10.53 -5.43
C PHE A 80 8.59 -12.01 -5.49
N ARG A 81 9.36 -12.91 -4.87
CA ARG A 81 9.15 -14.37 -5.01
C ARG A 81 7.95 -14.87 -4.21
N GLY A 82 7.56 -14.11 -3.20
CA GLY A 82 6.55 -14.45 -2.22
C GLY A 82 7.06 -15.48 -1.21
N TYR A 83 6.75 -15.25 0.07
CA TYR A 83 7.02 -16.21 1.14
C TYR A 83 5.77 -17.04 1.47
N LYS A 84 6.00 -18.26 1.95
CA LYS A 84 4.94 -19.07 2.57
C LYS A 84 4.94 -18.79 4.07
N ASP A 85 3.77 -18.55 4.64
CA ASP A 85 3.67 -18.43 6.09
C ASP A 85 3.95 -19.80 6.75
N PRO A 86 4.86 -19.87 7.75
CA PRO A 86 5.26 -21.14 8.36
C PRO A 86 4.12 -21.91 9.03
N PHE A 87 3.08 -21.20 9.48
CA PHE A 87 1.90 -21.81 10.09
C PHE A 87 0.97 -22.36 9.00
N LEU A 88 0.70 -21.59 7.93
CA LEU A 88 -0.14 -22.06 6.81
C LEU A 88 0.45 -23.29 6.12
N ASP A 89 1.76 -23.29 5.84
CA ASP A 89 2.43 -24.39 5.17
C ASP A 89 2.28 -25.72 5.93
N LYS A 90 2.30 -25.65 7.27
CA LYS A 90 2.15 -26.82 8.14
C LYS A 90 0.70 -27.22 8.35
N VAL A 91 -0.18 -26.26 8.65
CA VAL A 91 -1.54 -26.55 9.13
C VAL A 91 -2.53 -26.76 8.00
N CYS A 92 -2.44 -25.96 6.93
CA CYS A 92 -3.34 -26.11 5.77
C CYS A 92 -3.00 -27.36 4.92
N SER A 93 -1.89 -28.03 5.19
CA SER A 93 -1.52 -29.31 4.56
C SER A 93 -2.11 -30.52 5.30
N ILE A 94 -2.71 -30.34 6.48
CA ILE A 94 -3.27 -31.42 7.30
C ILE A 94 -4.71 -31.72 6.84
N PRO A 95 -5.02 -32.96 6.40
CA PRO A 95 -6.40 -33.36 6.11
C PRO A 95 -7.31 -33.04 7.30
N PHE A 96 -8.51 -32.49 7.04
CA PHE A 96 -9.49 -32.01 8.02
C PHE A 96 -9.25 -30.63 8.66
N MET A 97 -8.11 -29.97 8.43
CA MET A 97 -7.85 -28.60 8.93
C MET A 97 -7.97 -27.51 7.85
N ASN A 98 -8.17 -27.91 6.58
CA ASN A 98 -8.37 -26.98 5.46
C ASN A 98 -9.50 -25.98 5.69
N PHE A 99 -10.56 -26.37 6.42
CA PHE A 99 -11.69 -25.47 6.69
C PHE A 99 -11.26 -24.21 7.46
N ILE A 100 -10.22 -24.28 8.32
CA ILE A 100 -9.72 -23.10 9.03
C ILE A 100 -9.09 -22.15 8.03
N CYS A 101 -8.31 -22.67 7.08
CA CYS A 101 -7.66 -21.87 6.06
C CYS A 101 -8.69 -21.31 5.07
N GLU A 102 -9.63 -22.10 4.58
CA GLU A 102 -10.69 -21.65 3.66
C GLU A 102 -11.67 -20.66 4.32
N ALA A 103 -12.01 -20.85 5.61
CA ALA A 103 -12.96 -19.98 6.31
C ALA A 103 -12.33 -18.70 6.88
N VAL A 104 -11.03 -18.71 7.21
CA VAL A 104 -10.32 -17.57 7.83
C VAL A 104 -9.46 -16.82 6.82
N LEU A 105 -8.99 -17.48 5.76
CA LEU A 105 -7.94 -16.96 4.88
C LEU A 105 -8.26 -17.22 3.41
N ASP A 106 -8.94 -16.29 2.74
CA ASP A 106 -8.85 -16.18 1.28
C ASP A 106 -7.51 -15.51 0.88
N LEU A 107 -6.40 -16.01 1.45
CA LEU A 107 -5.06 -15.51 1.17
C LEU A 107 -4.42 -16.29 0.02
N PRO A 108 -3.57 -15.65 -0.80
CA PRO A 108 -2.79 -16.35 -1.81
C PRO A 108 -1.81 -17.35 -1.16
N GLU A 109 -1.43 -18.40 -1.90
CA GLU A 109 -0.46 -19.42 -1.44
C GLU A 109 0.88 -18.80 -1.02
N LYS A 110 1.25 -17.68 -1.65
CA LYS A 110 2.45 -16.91 -1.32
C LYS A 110 2.09 -15.45 -1.13
N ILE A 111 2.72 -14.83 -0.13
CA ILE A 111 2.52 -13.43 0.21
C ILE A 111 3.75 -12.63 -0.24
N ALA A 112 3.54 -11.59 -1.04
CA ALA A 112 4.59 -10.65 -1.44
C ALA A 112 3.98 -9.26 -1.69
N PHE A 113 4.74 -8.19 -1.40
CA PHE A 113 4.24 -6.82 -1.59
C PHE A 113 4.12 -6.41 -3.06
N LEU A 114 4.97 -6.95 -3.93
CA LEU A 114 4.96 -6.73 -5.38
C LEU A 114 4.68 -8.04 -6.13
N ALA A 115 3.91 -8.93 -5.49
CA ALA A 115 3.48 -10.18 -6.09
C ALA A 115 2.82 -9.92 -7.44
N GLU A 116 3.13 -10.76 -8.44
CA GLU A 116 2.49 -10.73 -9.76
C GLU A 116 2.63 -9.40 -10.51
N LEU A 117 3.58 -8.52 -10.14
CA LEU A 117 3.89 -7.30 -10.88
C LEU A 117 5.07 -7.45 -11.85
N ASN A 118 5.91 -8.46 -11.64
CA ASN A 118 7.10 -8.65 -12.46
C ASN A 118 6.78 -9.42 -13.74
N ASN A 119 7.04 -8.80 -14.88
CA ASN A 119 6.81 -9.38 -16.22
C ASN A 119 5.33 -9.72 -16.50
N THR A 120 4.42 -9.00 -15.84
CA THR A 120 2.98 -9.11 -16.04
C THR A 120 2.43 -7.80 -16.60
N TRP A 121 1.19 -7.86 -17.06
CA TRP A 121 0.40 -6.72 -17.50
C TRP A 121 -1.04 -7.06 -17.10
N ASN A 122 -1.54 -6.39 -16.07
CA ASN A 122 -2.84 -6.74 -15.50
C ASN A 122 -3.87 -5.62 -15.71
N ASP A 123 -3.38 -4.41 -16.01
CA ASP A 123 -4.19 -3.21 -16.05
C ASP A 123 -4.20 -2.57 -17.43
N ILE A 124 -5.40 -2.34 -17.94
CA ILE A 124 -5.65 -1.67 -19.20
C ILE A 124 -6.11 -0.25 -18.90
N PHE A 125 -5.32 0.72 -19.36
CA PHE A 125 -5.66 2.14 -19.26
C PHE A 125 -6.19 2.62 -20.60
N GLN A 126 -7.29 3.37 -20.56
CA GLN A 126 -7.72 4.22 -21.66
C GLN A 126 -7.47 5.67 -21.25
N VAL A 127 -6.71 6.38 -22.06
CA VAL A 127 -6.22 7.73 -21.74
C VAL A 127 -6.52 8.67 -22.91
N SER A 128 -6.95 9.90 -22.61
CA SER A 128 -7.16 10.93 -23.62
C SER A 128 -5.82 11.40 -24.20
N THR A 129 -5.79 11.56 -25.52
CA THR A 129 -4.66 12.13 -26.26
C THR A 129 -4.70 13.66 -26.30
N GLY A 130 -5.79 14.29 -25.83
CA GLY A 130 -6.00 15.74 -25.89
C GLY A 130 -6.14 16.30 -27.32
N GLU A 131 -6.15 15.45 -28.35
CA GLU A 131 -6.23 15.88 -29.76
C GLU A 131 -7.53 16.64 -30.06
N MET A 132 -8.61 16.30 -29.36
CA MET A 132 -9.96 16.83 -29.59
C MET A 132 -10.22 18.18 -28.94
N ASP A 133 -9.38 18.62 -27.99
CA ASP A 133 -9.61 19.81 -27.16
C ASP A 133 -8.38 20.72 -27.03
N GLY A 134 -7.36 20.52 -27.87
CA GLY A 134 -6.13 21.32 -27.83
C GLY A 134 -5.22 20.99 -26.64
N GLY A 135 -5.33 19.78 -26.09
CA GLY A 135 -4.45 19.28 -25.04
C GLY A 135 -4.99 19.44 -23.62
N VAL A 136 -6.24 19.88 -23.45
CA VAL A 136 -6.86 20.11 -22.14
C VAL A 136 -6.97 18.81 -21.35
N THR A 137 -7.35 17.71 -22.01
CA THR A 137 -7.48 16.39 -21.39
C THR A 137 -6.28 15.48 -21.62
N LEU A 138 -5.16 16.00 -22.14
CA LEU A 138 -3.97 15.20 -22.45
C LEU A 138 -3.49 14.42 -21.23
N GLY A 139 -3.44 13.09 -21.35
CA GLY A 139 -2.97 12.22 -20.28
C GLY A 139 -4.02 11.90 -19.21
N GLN A 140 -5.24 12.43 -19.31
CA GLN A 140 -6.32 12.09 -18.40
C GLN A 140 -6.77 10.64 -18.61
N ILE A 141 -6.84 9.86 -17.53
CA ILE A 141 -7.36 8.50 -17.55
C ILE A 141 -8.89 8.57 -17.68
N GLU A 142 -9.43 8.00 -18.75
CA GLU A 142 -10.88 7.90 -18.97
C GLU A 142 -11.47 6.63 -18.39
N SER A 143 -10.71 5.53 -18.41
CA SER A 143 -11.07 4.29 -17.73
C SER A 143 -9.85 3.44 -17.39
N TRP A 144 -10.02 2.63 -16.35
CA TRP A 144 -9.09 1.59 -15.91
C TRP A 144 -9.85 0.25 -15.92
N ASN A 145 -9.33 -0.72 -16.66
CA ASN A 145 -9.97 -2.02 -16.90
C ASN A 145 -11.41 -1.94 -17.45
N GLY A 146 -11.72 -0.86 -18.17
CA GLY A 146 -13.05 -0.61 -18.75
C GLY A 146 -14.00 0.14 -17.82
N GLU A 147 -13.62 0.35 -16.56
CA GLU A 147 -14.41 1.06 -15.57
C GLU A 147 -13.92 2.50 -15.37
N LYS A 148 -14.84 3.43 -15.09
CA LYS A 148 -14.51 4.83 -14.80
C LYS A 148 -14.12 5.06 -13.34
N TYR A 149 -14.63 4.22 -12.46
CA TYR A 149 -14.43 4.31 -11.02
C TYR A 149 -13.84 3.00 -10.50
N VAL A 150 -13.23 3.06 -9.32
CA VAL A 150 -12.83 1.84 -8.60
C VAL A 150 -14.08 1.07 -8.14
N PRO A 151 -13.97 -0.25 -7.88
CA PRO A 151 -15.09 -1.04 -7.40
C PRO A 151 -15.74 -0.47 -6.13
N ASP A 152 -17.07 -0.59 -6.03
CA ASP A 152 -17.87 -0.18 -4.85
C ASP A 152 -17.39 -0.79 -3.53
N SER A 153 -16.78 -1.97 -3.60
CA SER A 153 -16.22 -2.65 -2.42
C SER A 153 -14.93 -2.00 -1.88
N TRP A 154 -14.28 -1.10 -2.62
CA TRP A 154 -13.02 -0.46 -2.21
C TRP A 154 -13.27 0.88 -1.52
N TRP A 155 -13.43 1.94 -2.31
CA TRP A 155 -13.75 3.31 -1.88
C TRP A 155 -14.49 4.01 -3.03
N ALA A 156 -15.66 3.54 -3.46
CA ALA A 156 -16.28 4.13 -4.66
C ALA A 156 -16.88 5.52 -4.39
N ASP A 157 -16.04 6.54 -4.55
CA ASP A 157 -16.43 7.91 -4.80
C ASP A 157 -15.72 8.45 -6.05
N GLU A 158 -16.10 9.66 -6.49
CA GLU A 158 -15.54 10.29 -7.67
C GLU A 158 -14.08 10.77 -7.50
N PHE A 159 -13.62 10.93 -6.26
CA PHE A 159 -12.29 11.43 -5.90
C PHE A 159 -11.27 10.31 -5.65
N SER A 160 -11.73 9.08 -5.46
CA SER A 160 -10.93 7.90 -5.08
C SER A 160 -9.98 7.40 -6.15
N THR A 161 -10.01 8.03 -7.33
CA THR A 161 -9.11 7.81 -8.46
C THR A 161 -8.06 8.93 -8.61
N SER A 162 -8.12 9.96 -7.76
CA SER A 162 -7.37 11.21 -7.95
C SER A 162 -6.45 11.53 -6.78
N ILE A 163 -5.28 12.08 -7.10
CA ILE A 163 -4.35 12.69 -6.15
C ILE A 163 -4.08 14.09 -6.68
N TYR A 164 -4.25 15.11 -5.82
CA TYR A 164 -4.00 16.49 -6.20
C TYR A 164 -2.66 17.00 -5.64
N PHE A 165 -2.05 17.87 -6.41
CA PHE A 165 -0.76 18.48 -6.12
C PHE A 165 -0.94 19.98 -5.92
N VAL A 166 -0.29 20.54 -4.91
CA VAL A 166 -0.27 21.97 -4.61
C VAL A 166 1.07 22.56 -5.01
N PHE A 167 1.05 23.80 -5.50
CA PHE A 167 2.29 24.53 -5.79
C PHE A 167 3.07 24.74 -4.50
N ASP A 168 4.36 24.38 -4.53
CA ASP A 168 5.27 24.58 -3.41
C ASP A 168 6.13 25.81 -3.64
N LYS A 169 6.95 25.79 -4.71
CA LYS A 169 7.87 26.89 -5.05
C LYS A 169 8.42 26.78 -6.46
N GLU A 170 9.01 27.88 -6.93
CA GLU A 170 9.89 27.88 -8.09
C GLU A 170 11.25 27.27 -7.71
N VAL A 171 11.81 26.46 -8.62
CA VAL A 171 13.11 25.81 -8.44
C VAL A 171 13.92 25.90 -9.74
N GLU A 172 15.25 25.89 -9.63
CA GLU A 172 16.10 25.62 -10.77
C GLU A 172 16.47 24.13 -10.76
N TYR A 173 16.10 23.41 -11.81
CA TYR A 173 16.42 21.99 -11.95
C TYR A 173 17.22 21.77 -13.23
N ARG A 174 18.47 21.31 -13.07
CA ARG A 174 19.43 21.09 -14.19
C ARG A 174 19.57 22.32 -15.11
N GLY A 175 19.59 23.52 -14.53
CA GLY A 175 19.75 24.78 -15.27
C GLY A 175 18.47 25.29 -15.97
N VAL A 176 17.31 24.73 -15.64
CA VAL A 176 16.00 25.15 -16.17
C VAL A 176 15.10 25.59 -15.03
N ASN A 177 14.47 26.76 -15.16
CA ASN A 177 13.46 27.22 -14.22
C ASN A 177 12.22 26.32 -14.30
N ALA A 178 11.77 25.85 -13.15
CA ALA A 178 10.67 24.90 -13.02
C ALA A 178 9.79 25.22 -11.81
N TYR A 179 8.58 24.69 -11.82
CA TYR A 179 7.66 24.72 -10.70
C TYR A 179 7.67 23.38 -9.99
N ARG A 180 7.93 23.42 -8.68
CA ARG A 180 7.79 22.27 -7.80
C ARG A 180 6.37 22.26 -7.24
N PHE A 181 5.73 21.11 -7.37
CA PHE A 181 4.47 20.80 -6.73
C PHE A 181 4.67 19.66 -5.75
N ILE A 182 3.96 19.69 -4.63
CA ILE A 182 3.93 18.62 -3.63
C ILE A 182 2.53 18.07 -3.50
N VAL A 183 2.41 16.82 -3.05
CA VAL A 183 1.10 16.30 -2.70
C VAL A 183 0.53 17.09 -1.51
N SER A 184 -0.79 17.29 -1.51
CA SER A 184 -1.48 18.00 -0.43
C SER A 184 -1.18 17.40 0.94
N PRO A 185 -0.96 18.22 1.99
CA PRO A 185 -0.93 17.74 3.38
C PRO A 185 -2.19 16.99 3.80
N ASP A 186 -3.31 17.28 3.14
CA ASP A 186 -4.62 16.71 3.45
C ASP A 186 -4.91 15.44 2.64
N LEU A 187 -3.94 14.91 1.87
CA LEU A 187 -4.14 13.73 1.01
C LEU A 187 -4.78 12.53 1.71
N PHE A 188 -4.40 12.28 2.96
CA PHE A 188 -4.92 11.17 3.77
C PHE A 188 -5.66 11.72 5.01
N ASP A 189 -6.36 12.84 4.83
CA ASP A 189 -7.24 13.41 5.84
C ASP A 189 -8.70 13.20 5.45
N TRP A 190 -9.33 12.22 6.08
CA TRP A 190 -10.74 11.87 5.86
C TRP A 190 -11.72 12.96 6.32
N ASN A 191 -11.27 13.97 7.08
CA ASN A 191 -12.11 15.12 7.43
C ASN A 191 -12.37 16.05 6.24
N GLN A 192 -11.56 15.93 5.17
CA GLN A 192 -11.83 16.65 3.94
C GLN A 192 -13.02 16.04 3.19
N PRO A 193 -13.93 16.85 2.64
CA PRO A 193 -15.10 16.34 1.90
C PRO A 193 -14.74 15.36 0.79
N GLU A 194 -13.64 15.60 0.07
CA GLU A 194 -13.16 14.76 -1.02
C GLU A 194 -12.56 13.41 -0.57
N ASN A 195 -12.22 13.26 0.70
CA ASN A 195 -11.58 12.07 1.25
C ASN A 195 -12.50 11.24 2.15
N GLY A 196 -13.77 11.64 2.27
CA GLY A 196 -14.72 11.04 3.21
C GLY A 196 -14.89 9.53 3.05
N ALA A 197 -14.84 9.00 1.82
CA ALA A 197 -15.00 7.55 1.60
C ALA A 197 -13.77 6.72 2.00
N PHE A 198 -12.63 7.35 2.28
CA PHE A 198 -11.47 6.67 2.84
C PHE A 198 -11.61 6.37 4.34
N CYS A 199 -12.54 7.03 5.05
CA CYS A 199 -12.92 6.58 6.38
C CYS A 199 -13.81 5.34 6.27
N PHE A 200 -13.30 4.24 6.82
CA PHE A 200 -14.05 3.00 6.96
C PHE A 200 -13.84 2.41 8.34
N ASN A 201 -14.94 2.22 9.06
CA ASN A 201 -14.91 1.48 10.31
C ASN A 201 -14.90 -0.02 10.01
N SER A 202 -13.72 -0.63 10.02
CA SER A 202 -13.56 -2.08 9.87
C SER A 202 -13.90 -2.87 11.13
N GLY A 203 -14.34 -2.20 12.21
CA GLY A 203 -14.52 -2.78 13.55
C GLY A 203 -13.19 -3.08 14.26
N LYS A 204 -12.07 -2.70 13.65
CA LYS A 204 -10.72 -2.90 14.18
C LYS A 204 -10.31 -1.66 14.98
N GLU A 205 -9.73 -1.87 16.14
CA GLU A 205 -9.22 -0.82 17.01
C GLU A 205 -7.69 -0.89 17.03
N PHE A 206 -7.02 0.06 16.38
CA PHE A 206 -5.56 0.09 16.32
C PHE A 206 -4.97 1.08 17.31
N PHE A 207 -5.50 2.29 17.35
CA PHE A 207 -4.92 3.39 18.14
C PHE A 207 -5.81 3.82 19.30
N LYS A 208 -7.14 3.70 19.16
CA LYS A 208 -8.11 4.13 20.17
C LYS A 208 -9.27 3.13 20.27
N LYS A 209 -9.92 3.11 21.43
CA LYS A 209 -11.18 2.38 21.63
C LYS A 209 -12.30 3.06 20.83
N ASP A 210 -13.21 2.28 20.26
CA ASP A 210 -14.34 2.75 19.45
C ASP A 210 -13.90 3.62 18.26
N GLU A 211 -12.73 3.29 17.68
CA GLU A 211 -12.14 3.97 16.52
C GLU A 211 -13.06 3.87 15.30
N GLN A 212 -13.55 5.03 14.83
CA GLN A 212 -14.46 5.10 13.67
C GLN A 212 -13.70 5.15 12.34
N CYS A 213 -12.56 5.84 12.34
CA CYS A 213 -11.65 5.98 11.20
C CYS A 213 -10.22 5.87 11.72
N LEU A 214 -9.29 5.44 10.88
CA LEU A 214 -7.86 5.54 11.19
C LEU A 214 -7.46 7.01 11.45
N PRO A 215 -6.41 7.26 12.26
CA PRO A 215 -5.84 8.59 12.41
C PRO A 215 -5.44 9.21 11.07
N ARG A 216 -5.40 10.55 11.01
CA ARG A 216 -4.99 11.27 9.80
C ARG A 216 -3.61 10.80 9.35
N GLY A 217 -3.38 10.82 8.03
CA GLY A 217 -2.12 10.39 7.41
C GLY A 217 -2.05 8.88 7.10
N LEU A 218 -3.10 8.13 7.44
CA LEU A 218 -3.24 6.70 7.17
C LEU A 218 -4.44 6.44 6.27
N ILE A 219 -4.30 5.47 5.36
CA ILE A 219 -5.40 4.96 4.55
C ILE A 219 -5.40 3.42 4.55
N ASP A 220 -6.55 2.83 4.86
CA ASP A 220 -6.74 1.37 4.88
C ASP A 220 -6.95 0.85 3.46
N ILE A 221 -5.96 0.12 2.94
CA ILE A 221 -5.98 -0.47 1.59
C ILE A 221 -6.32 -1.96 1.59
N SER A 222 -6.78 -2.50 2.72
CA SER A 222 -7.08 -3.92 2.88
C SER A 222 -8.06 -4.42 1.81
N ARG A 223 -9.15 -3.68 1.58
CA ARG A 223 -10.23 -4.05 0.63
C ARG A 223 -9.80 -4.05 -0.84
N CYS A 224 -8.71 -3.36 -1.17
CA CYS A 224 -8.13 -3.38 -2.53
C CYS A 224 -7.32 -4.65 -2.80
N ARG A 225 -7.14 -5.51 -1.80
CA ARG A 225 -6.33 -6.71 -1.86
C ARG A 225 -7.20 -7.93 -1.58
N ARG A 226 -6.99 -8.99 -2.35
CA ARG A 226 -7.64 -10.29 -2.13
C ARG A 226 -7.37 -10.79 -0.71
N GLY A 227 -8.40 -11.32 -0.05
CA GLY A 227 -8.34 -11.78 1.34
C GLY A 227 -8.33 -10.67 2.38
N GLU A 228 -8.47 -9.40 1.96
CA GLU A 228 -8.52 -8.20 2.81
C GLU A 228 -7.44 -8.13 3.90
N PRO A 229 -6.15 -8.39 3.61
CA PRO A 229 -5.08 -8.36 4.60
C PRO A 229 -5.02 -6.99 5.29
N PRO A 230 -4.78 -6.92 6.61
CA PRO A 230 -4.74 -5.68 7.38
C PRO A 230 -3.52 -4.84 6.99
N VAL A 231 -3.68 -4.04 5.93
CA VAL A 231 -2.61 -3.28 5.31
C VAL A 231 -3.01 -1.82 5.22
N VAL A 232 -2.17 -0.96 5.74
CA VAL A 232 -2.34 0.49 5.77
C VAL A 232 -1.21 1.15 4.99
N LEU A 233 -1.57 2.18 4.22
CA LEU A 233 -0.63 3.02 3.49
C LEU A 233 -0.45 4.36 4.22
N SER A 234 0.77 4.88 4.17
CA SER A 234 1.13 6.21 4.67
C SER A 234 2.25 6.81 3.83
N LEU A 235 2.53 8.09 4.03
CA LEU A 235 3.80 8.68 3.58
C LEU A 235 4.96 8.19 4.49
N PRO A 236 6.21 8.13 3.97
CA PRO A 236 7.39 7.83 4.77
C PRO A 236 7.48 8.65 6.05
N ASN A 237 8.05 8.04 7.11
CA ASN A 237 8.12 8.60 8.47
C ASN A 237 6.79 9.20 8.98
N PHE A 238 5.66 8.72 8.45
CA PHE A 238 4.33 9.24 8.73
C PHE A 238 4.21 10.76 8.53
N LEU A 239 4.79 11.26 7.45
CA LEU A 239 4.60 12.66 7.03
C LEU A 239 3.09 12.97 6.96
N TYR A 240 2.71 14.08 7.60
CA TYR A 240 1.32 14.56 7.78
C TYR A 240 0.39 13.69 8.61
N ALA A 241 0.87 12.60 9.22
CA ALA A 241 0.05 11.83 10.15
C ALA A 241 -0.06 12.50 11.52
N ASP A 242 -1.12 12.12 12.25
CA ASP A 242 -1.30 12.51 13.65
C ASP A 242 -0.18 11.94 14.54
N ASP A 243 0.17 12.68 15.60
CA ASP A 243 1.29 12.34 16.48
C ASP A 243 1.15 10.97 17.13
N ILE A 244 -0.08 10.53 17.45
CA ILE A 244 -0.35 9.19 17.99
C ILE A 244 0.21 8.06 17.10
N VAL A 245 0.28 8.26 15.79
CA VAL A 245 0.84 7.29 14.85
C VAL A 245 2.37 7.30 14.93
N LYS A 246 2.98 8.48 14.98
CA LYS A 246 4.44 8.64 15.08
C LYS A 246 4.96 8.09 16.41
N ASP A 247 4.27 8.42 17.50
CA ASP A 247 4.62 8.01 18.86
C ASP A 247 4.48 6.50 19.08
N SER A 248 3.72 5.81 18.22
CA SER A 248 3.55 4.35 18.29
C SER A 248 4.77 3.55 17.80
N ILE A 249 5.74 4.20 17.14
CA ILE A 249 6.89 3.54 16.53
C ILE A 249 8.21 4.17 16.99
N ILE A 250 9.07 3.35 17.59
CA ILE A 250 10.43 3.76 17.96
C ILE A 250 11.34 3.69 16.73
N GLY A 251 12.27 4.66 16.61
CA GLY A 251 13.30 4.67 15.57
C GLY A 251 12.90 5.38 14.27
N LEU A 252 11.83 6.17 14.28
CA LEU A 252 11.50 7.07 13.18
C LEU A 252 12.45 8.27 13.15
N ASN A 253 12.79 8.73 11.95
CA ASN A 253 13.46 10.01 11.76
C ASN A 253 12.44 11.16 11.74
N GLU A 254 12.94 12.40 11.89
CA GLU A 254 12.11 13.59 11.65
C GLU A 254 11.55 13.59 10.23
N SER A 255 10.23 13.79 10.13
CA SER A 255 9.50 13.79 8.86
C SER A 255 9.54 15.17 8.20
N SER A 256 9.83 15.25 6.90
CA SER A 256 9.75 16.52 6.13
C SER A 256 9.15 16.35 4.73
N PRO A 257 8.49 17.36 4.15
CA PRO A 257 8.00 17.31 2.76
C PRO A 257 9.08 17.10 1.69
N GLU A 258 10.32 17.50 1.95
CA GLU A 258 11.46 17.35 1.05
C GLU A 258 11.97 15.90 0.99
N HIS A 259 11.98 15.23 2.15
CA HIS A 259 12.45 13.87 2.28
C HIS A 259 11.31 12.87 2.07
N ASP A 260 10.15 13.08 2.65
CA ASP A 260 9.10 12.07 2.74
C ASP A 260 7.87 12.38 1.88
N GLY A 261 7.81 13.57 1.28
CA GLY A 261 6.72 13.97 0.39
C GLY A 261 6.81 13.36 -1.00
N ILE A 262 5.66 13.34 -1.68
CA ILE A 262 5.59 13.12 -3.12
C ILE A 262 5.68 14.49 -3.78
N ALA A 263 6.58 14.63 -4.75
CA ALA A 263 6.77 15.88 -5.47
C ALA A 263 6.85 15.67 -6.98
N ILE A 264 6.34 16.64 -7.72
CA ILE A 264 6.46 16.75 -9.17
C ILE A 264 7.21 18.05 -9.46
N THR A 265 8.21 18.00 -10.34
CA THR A 265 8.87 19.21 -10.86
C THR A 265 8.57 19.32 -12.35
N LEU A 266 7.92 20.42 -12.73
CA LEU A 266 7.47 20.69 -14.08
C LEU A 266 8.16 21.93 -14.64
N GLU A 267 8.71 21.82 -15.84
CA GLU A 267 9.08 23.01 -16.61
C GLU A 267 7.80 23.69 -17.15
N PRO A 268 7.58 24.99 -16.87
CA PRO A 268 6.54 25.75 -17.51
C PRO A 268 6.94 26.11 -18.95
N SER A 269 6.55 25.28 -19.92
CA SER A 269 6.74 25.55 -21.36
C SER A 269 5.44 25.38 -22.14
N ASN A 270 5.14 26.35 -22.99
CA ASN A 270 3.85 26.49 -23.68
C ASN A 270 3.71 25.57 -24.91
N ARG A 271 4.66 24.65 -25.16
CA ARG A 271 4.70 23.87 -26.41
C ARG A 271 5.17 22.43 -26.25
N VAL A 272 6.23 22.20 -25.49
CA VAL A 272 6.81 20.86 -25.26
C VAL A 272 7.35 20.85 -23.83
N MET A 273 6.89 19.89 -23.01
CA MET A 273 7.46 19.63 -21.70
C MET A 273 8.84 19.00 -21.89
N ASN A 274 9.91 19.76 -21.66
CA ASN A 274 11.28 19.25 -21.84
C ASN A 274 11.68 18.30 -20.71
N PHE A 275 11.06 18.48 -19.54
CA PHE A 275 11.36 17.70 -18.36
C PHE A 275 10.15 17.53 -17.44
N PHE A 276 10.01 16.31 -16.95
CA PHE A 276 9.10 15.89 -15.90
C PHE A 276 9.89 14.99 -14.94
N GLU A 277 9.97 15.37 -13.67
CA GLU A 277 10.41 14.44 -12.61
C GLU A 277 9.33 14.30 -11.57
N MET A 278 9.05 13.04 -11.26
CA MET A 278 8.19 12.67 -10.15
C MET A 278 8.98 11.81 -9.18
N ARG A 279 8.98 12.23 -7.91
CA ARG A 279 9.52 11.45 -6.80
C ARG A 279 8.34 10.93 -6.00
N GLN A 280 8.04 9.64 -6.18
CA GLN A 280 7.01 8.95 -5.38
C GLN A 280 7.65 8.19 -4.23
N ARG A 281 7.08 8.34 -3.03
CA ARG A 281 7.50 7.62 -1.83
C ARG A 281 6.26 7.24 -1.05
N ARG A 282 6.16 5.97 -0.68
CA ARG A 282 5.02 5.42 0.07
C ARG A 282 5.53 4.36 1.02
N THR A 283 4.86 4.24 2.16
CA THR A 283 5.14 3.21 3.15
C THR A 283 3.92 2.30 3.28
N ILE A 284 4.09 1.04 2.89
CA ILE A 284 3.11 -0.02 3.10
C ILE A 284 3.42 -0.68 4.44
N ARG A 285 2.42 -0.79 5.31
CA ARG A 285 2.56 -1.44 6.61
C ARG A 285 1.47 -2.47 6.80
N SER A 286 1.84 -3.63 7.33
CA SER A 286 0.87 -4.49 8.01
C SER A 286 0.63 -3.95 9.41
N THR A 287 -0.63 -3.79 9.78
CA THR A 287 -1.02 -3.31 11.11
C THR A 287 -1.33 -4.48 12.03
N ILE A 288 -0.92 -4.36 13.29
CA ILE A 288 -1.28 -5.30 14.36
C ILE A 288 -2.20 -4.55 15.32
N ALA A 289 -3.40 -5.09 15.59
CA ALA A 289 -4.39 -4.45 16.47
C ALA A 289 -4.21 -4.94 17.93
N PRO A 290 -3.59 -4.15 18.84
CA PRO A 290 -3.21 -4.64 20.16
C PRO A 290 -4.41 -5.00 21.05
N SER A 291 -5.51 -4.24 20.93
CA SER A 291 -6.75 -4.45 21.70
C SER A 291 -7.41 -5.81 21.41
N GLN A 292 -7.13 -6.39 20.25
CA GLN A 292 -7.63 -7.71 19.86
C GLN A 292 -6.69 -8.85 20.25
N ILE A 293 -5.45 -8.53 20.64
CA ILE A 293 -4.46 -9.50 21.14
C ILE A 293 -4.69 -9.76 22.63
N GLU A 294 -5.00 -8.75 23.43
CA GLU A 294 -5.18 -8.90 24.88
C GLU A 294 -6.37 -9.82 25.25
N LYS A 295 -7.35 -9.98 24.36
CA LYS A 295 -8.54 -10.83 24.58
C LYS A 295 -8.26 -12.34 24.46
N PRO A 296 -7.53 -12.84 23.44
CA PRO A 296 -7.19 -14.25 23.28
C PRO A 296 -5.73 -14.63 23.57
N TYR A 297 -4.79 -13.68 23.67
CA TYR A 297 -3.35 -13.93 23.77
C TYR A 297 -2.77 -13.41 25.09
N SER A 298 -2.20 -14.29 25.91
CA SER A 298 -1.50 -13.88 27.12
C SER A 298 -0.19 -13.16 26.73
N MET A 299 -0.03 -11.90 27.15
CA MET A 299 1.12 -11.02 26.82
C MET A 299 2.51 -11.53 27.29
N ASN A 300 2.60 -12.67 27.98
CA ASN A 300 3.87 -13.21 28.48
C ASN A 300 4.85 -13.65 27.37
N ASN A 301 4.40 -13.78 26.11
CA ASN A 301 5.24 -14.20 24.98
C ASN A 301 5.81 -13.05 24.13
N LEU A 302 5.43 -11.79 24.37
CA LEU A 302 5.92 -10.64 23.57
C LEU A 302 7.30 -10.12 24.01
N ASN A 303 7.72 -10.42 25.24
CA ASN A 303 8.99 -9.94 25.80
C ASN A 303 10.21 -10.81 25.45
N HIS A 304 10.05 -11.90 24.70
CA HIS A 304 11.14 -12.83 24.39
C HIS A 304 11.64 -12.77 22.94
N THR A 305 11.12 -11.87 22.11
CA THR A 305 11.46 -11.77 20.68
C THR A 305 12.02 -10.42 20.24
N MET A 306 12.30 -9.52 21.18
CA MET A 306 13.01 -8.26 20.92
C MET A 306 14.20 -8.12 21.89
N ASP A 307 15.18 -9.01 21.74
CA ASP A 307 16.56 -8.83 22.21
C ASP A 307 17.52 -9.41 21.15
#